data_AF-A0A9P6YD49-F1
#
_entry.id   AF-A0A9P6YD49-F1
#
_cell.length_a   1.000
_cell.length_b   1.000
_cell.length_c   1.000
_cell.angle_alpha   90.00
_cell.angle_beta   90.00
_cell.angle_gamma   90.00
#
_symmetry.space_group_name_H-M   'P 1'
#
loop_
_entity.id
_entity.type
_entity.pdbx_description
1 polymer ?
#
loop_
_entity_poly.entity_id
_entity_poly.type
_entity_poly.pdbx_seq_one_letter_code
_entity_poly.pdbx_strand_id
1 'polypeptide(L)'
;MSFPILSITDTTQLSELCATVFPSIWTTKRKQTTFKLFIQKVLKSTQLSCTCILVGLYYIQQLRFAYPSIHPPNGSEVRLLTTAFVLANKYLEDSPFTNKTWSNVSGISIKELNIMEIEFLSALSHNISISQKQFNQWTKQCQHLWSPSLPCTMKRSNEEEYGSPCKKRSIETICKPILSWSSSVSALTSSRIMNYTTTNNNYYYPF
;
A
#
# COMPACT_ATOMS: atom_id res chain seq x y z
N MET A 1 15.17 -14.32 17.84
CA MET A 1 14.38 -13.22 18.44
C MET A 1 12.94 -13.47 18.08
N SER A 2 12.07 -13.69 19.06
CA SER A 2 10.63 -13.77 18.84
C SER A 2 10.07 -12.35 18.63
N PHE A 3 9.18 -12.16 17.66
CA PHE A 3 8.51 -10.89 17.41
C PHE A 3 7.05 -11.02 17.89
N PRO A 4 6.69 -10.44 19.05
CA PRO A 4 5.33 -10.56 19.58
C PRO A 4 4.27 -10.04 18.60
N ILE A 5 4.57 -8.99 17.84
CA ILE A 5 3.67 -8.47 16.79
C ILE A 5 3.24 -9.52 15.77
N LEU A 6 4.11 -10.48 15.41
CA LEU A 6 3.79 -11.54 14.44
C LEU A 6 2.80 -12.57 15.00
N SER A 7 2.63 -12.65 16.32
CA SER A 7 1.66 -13.54 16.96
C SER A 7 0.23 -12.96 17.01
N ILE A 8 0.04 -11.72 16.57
CA ILE A 8 -1.29 -11.08 16.58
C ILE A 8 -2.16 -11.70 15.49
N THR A 9 -3.28 -12.27 15.92
CA THR A 9 -4.32 -12.82 15.03
C THR A 9 -5.63 -12.04 15.12
N ASP A 10 -5.84 -11.30 16.22
CA ASP A 10 -7.05 -10.50 16.41
C ASP A 10 -7.11 -9.33 15.42
N THR A 11 -8.21 -9.27 14.65
CA THR A 11 -8.40 -8.24 13.63
C THR A 11 -8.48 -6.84 14.21
N THR A 12 -8.96 -6.69 15.45
CA THR A 12 -9.05 -5.37 16.09
C THR A 12 -7.64 -4.83 16.35
N GLN A 13 -6.75 -5.65 16.90
CA GLN A 13 -5.34 -5.30 17.09
C GLN A 13 -4.63 -5.05 15.75
N LEU A 14 -4.82 -5.91 14.75
CA LEU A 14 -4.22 -5.71 13.42
C LEU A 14 -4.69 -4.42 12.73
N SER A 15 -5.96 -4.04 12.92
CA SER A 15 -6.50 -2.82 12.35
C SER A 15 -5.95 -1.56 13.00
N GLU A 16 -5.78 -1.61 14.32
CA GLU A 16 -5.22 -0.51 15.08
C GLU A 16 -3.73 -0.42 14.72
N LEU A 17 -3.02 -1.54 14.49
CA LEU A 17 -1.62 -1.55 14.01
C LEU A 17 -1.47 -0.76 12.72
N CYS A 18 -2.34 -1.03 11.76
CA CYS A 18 -2.36 -0.28 10.50
C CYS A 18 -2.69 1.20 10.76
N ALA A 19 -3.66 1.49 11.62
CA ALA A 19 -4.08 2.86 11.95
C ALA A 19 -2.99 3.66 12.69
N THR A 20 -2.07 3.01 13.39
CA THR A 20 -0.91 3.66 14.04
C THR A 20 0.27 3.81 13.08
N VAL A 21 0.63 2.74 12.36
CA VAL A 21 1.83 2.72 11.51
C VAL A 21 1.62 3.53 10.24
N PHE A 22 0.45 3.43 9.60
CA PHE A 22 0.21 4.10 8.32
C PHE A 22 0.37 5.64 8.42
N PRO A 23 -0.22 6.35 9.40
CA PRO A 23 -0.05 7.80 9.53
C PRO A 23 1.39 8.23 9.84
N SER A 24 2.19 7.35 10.46
CA SER A 24 3.61 7.60 10.72
C SER A 24 4.44 7.60 9.43
N ILE A 25 4.01 6.82 8.42
CA ILE A 25 4.62 6.81 7.09
C ILE A 25 4.08 8.01 6.31
N TRP A 26 2.76 8.08 6.14
CA TRP A 26 2.06 9.11 5.37
C TRP A 26 0.98 9.78 6.21
N THR A 27 1.21 11.05 6.56
CA THR A 27 0.28 11.85 7.34
C THR A 27 -1.03 12.08 6.58
N THR A 28 -2.17 11.79 7.23
CA THR A 28 -3.52 12.11 6.72
C THR A 28 -4.21 13.14 7.61
N LYS A 29 -4.93 14.09 7.02
CA LYS A 29 -5.71 15.11 7.75
C LYS A 29 -7.10 14.62 8.18
N ARG A 30 -7.50 13.39 7.81
CA ARG A 30 -8.85 12.86 8.06
C ARG A 30 -9.01 12.30 9.47
N LYS A 31 -10.25 12.29 9.98
CA LYS A 31 -10.65 11.54 11.20
C LYS A 31 -10.23 10.07 11.07
N GLN A 32 -9.30 9.63 11.91
CA GLN A 32 -8.72 8.28 11.89
C GLN A 32 -9.76 7.17 12.10
N THR A 33 -10.91 7.49 12.72
CA THR A 33 -11.98 6.53 13.03
C THR A 33 -12.56 5.84 11.78
N THR A 34 -12.89 6.59 10.72
CA THR A 34 -13.48 6.00 9.50
C THR A 34 -12.48 5.11 8.77
N PHE A 35 -11.21 5.51 8.75
CA PHE A 35 -10.14 4.72 8.14
C PHE A 35 -9.89 3.42 8.89
N LYS A 36 -9.84 3.46 10.22
CA LYS A 36 -9.74 2.27 11.06
C LYS A 36 -10.89 1.29 10.85
N LEU A 37 -12.14 1.79 10.80
CA LEU A 37 -13.31 0.94 10.52
C LEU A 37 -13.24 0.28 9.14
N PHE A 38 -12.74 1.01 8.13
CA PHE A 38 -12.47 0.44 6.81
C PHE A 38 -11.44 -0.69 6.90
N ILE A 39 -10.31 -0.48 7.58
CA ILE A 39 -9.27 -1.50 7.76
C ILE A 39 -9.85 -2.74 8.45
N GLN A 40 -10.61 -2.55 9.53
CA GLN A 40 -11.28 -3.64 10.23
C GLN A 40 -12.17 -4.46 9.30
N LYS A 41 -13.00 -3.80 8.48
CA LYS A 41 -13.87 -4.49 7.51
C LYS A 41 -13.05 -5.32 6.52
N VAL A 42 -12.00 -4.73 5.94
CA VAL A 42 -11.14 -5.41 4.97
C VAL A 42 -10.50 -6.64 5.61
N LEU A 43 -9.82 -6.45 6.75
CA LEU A 43 -9.09 -7.54 7.42
C LEU A 43 -10.01 -8.64 7.94
N LYS A 44 -11.23 -8.33 8.38
CA LYS A 44 -12.22 -9.35 8.75
C LYS A 44 -12.66 -10.19 7.56
N SER A 45 -12.74 -9.58 6.37
CA SER A 45 -13.20 -10.25 5.15
C SER A 45 -12.10 -11.08 4.49
N THR A 46 -10.86 -10.58 4.50
CA THR A 46 -9.73 -11.23 3.83
C THR A 46 -8.91 -12.14 4.73
N GLN A 47 -9.03 -12.00 6.06
CA GLN A 47 -8.28 -12.77 7.05
C GLN A 47 -6.77 -12.77 6.80
N LEU A 48 -6.22 -11.62 6.35
CA LEU A 48 -4.78 -11.50 6.11
C LEU A 48 -3.97 -11.77 7.39
N SER A 49 -2.87 -12.50 7.22
CA SER A 49 -1.89 -12.72 8.27
C SER A 49 -1.18 -11.42 8.68
N CYS A 50 -0.67 -11.36 9.91
CA CYS A 50 0.13 -10.22 10.37
C CYS A 50 1.35 -9.98 9.44
N THR A 51 2.00 -11.05 8.99
CA THR A 51 3.11 -10.99 8.02
C THR A 51 2.67 -10.28 6.74
N CYS A 52 1.53 -10.64 6.15
CA CYS A 52 1.01 -9.98 4.96
C CYS A 52 0.73 -8.50 5.19
N ILE A 53 0.18 -8.14 6.34
CA ILE A 53 -0.09 -6.75 6.71
C ILE A 53 1.23 -5.97 6.82
N LEU A 54 2.24 -6.52 7.49
CA LEU A 54 3.55 -5.89 7.64
C LEU A 54 4.25 -5.71 6.29
N VAL A 55 4.18 -6.70 5.39
CA VAL A 55 4.71 -6.59 4.03
C VAL A 55 3.99 -5.49 3.24
N GLY A 56 2.67 -5.38 3.35
CA GLY A 56 1.93 -4.29 2.72
C GLY A 56 2.34 -2.91 3.25
N LEU A 57 2.50 -2.76 4.56
CA LEU A 57 2.98 -1.52 5.17
C LEU A 57 4.44 -1.21 4.76
N TYR A 58 5.28 -2.23 4.59
CA TYR A 58 6.64 -2.09 4.06
C TYR A 58 6.64 -1.51 2.64
N TYR A 59 5.78 -2.02 1.75
CA TYR A 59 5.67 -1.48 0.39
C TYR A 59 5.25 -0.01 0.36
N ILE A 60 4.38 0.42 1.29
CA ILE A 60 4.02 1.84 1.44
C ILE A 60 5.22 2.67 1.90
N GLN A 61 6.04 2.14 2.82
CA GLN A 61 7.27 2.80 3.26
C GLN A 61 8.27 2.95 2.10
N GLN A 62 8.46 1.91 1.30
CA GLN A 62 9.32 1.96 0.12
C GLN A 62 8.83 3.00 -0.89
N LEU A 63 7.52 3.08 -1.10
CA LEU A 63 6.92 4.10 -1.98
C LEU A 63 7.16 5.52 -1.43
N ARG A 64 7.08 5.72 -0.11
CA ARG A 64 7.41 7.00 0.54
C ARG A 64 8.87 7.40 0.31
N PHE A 65 9.80 6.44 0.33
CA PHE A 65 11.21 6.72 0.05
C PHE A 65 11.47 7.03 -1.42
N ALA A 66 10.79 6.34 -2.34
CA ALA A 66 10.91 6.59 -3.77
C ALA A 66 10.33 7.98 -4.17
N TYR A 67 9.26 8.42 -3.50
CA TYR A 67 8.54 9.66 -3.83
C TYR A 67 8.36 10.57 -2.62
N PRO A 68 9.42 11.21 -2.12
CA PRO A 68 9.35 11.92 -0.85
C PRO A 68 8.55 13.23 -0.88
N SER A 69 8.37 13.80 -2.08
CA SER A 69 7.64 15.05 -2.29
C SER A 69 6.16 14.84 -2.62
N ILE A 70 5.74 13.59 -2.87
CA ILE A 70 4.34 13.30 -3.20
C ILE A 70 3.56 13.17 -1.90
N HIS A 71 2.53 14.02 -1.77
CA HIS A 71 1.56 13.92 -0.69
C HIS A 71 0.25 13.36 -1.25
N PRO A 72 -0.25 12.25 -0.69
CA PRO A 72 -1.57 11.73 -1.06
C PRO A 72 -2.65 12.78 -0.78
N PRO A 73 -3.57 13.00 -1.72
CA PRO A 73 -4.77 13.77 -1.44
C PRO A 73 -5.63 13.03 -0.41
N ASN A 74 -6.40 13.79 0.38
CA ASN A 74 -7.29 13.23 1.39
C ASN A 74 -8.20 12.15 0.80
N GLY A 75 -8.25 10.98 1.43
CA GLY A 75 -9.05 9.84 0.98
C GLY A 75 -8.32 8.85 0.09
N SER A 76 -7.05 9.10 -0.23
CA SER A 76 -6.21 8.16 -0.98
C SER A 76 -5.63 7.05 -0.10
N GLU A 77 -5.71 7.20 1.23
CA GLU A 77 -5.20 6.20 2.18
C GLU A 77 -5.83 4.82 1.99
N VAL A 78 -7.14 4.78 1.68
CA VAL A 78 -7.89 3.55 1.42
C VAL A 78 -7.36 2.84 0.18
N ARG A 79 -7.16 3.59 -0.90
CA ARG A 79 -6.66 3.08 -2.18
C ARG A 79 -5.24 2.56 -2.05
N LEU A 80 -4.38 3.35 -1.42
CA LEU A 80 -2.99 3.01 -1.23
C LEU A 80 -2.85 1.75 -0.38
N LEU A 81 -3.51 1.71 0.78
CA LEU A 81 -3.43 0.57 1.69
C LEU A 81 -4.00 -0.70 1.05
N THR A 82 -5.13 -0.58 0.35
CA THR A 82 -5.73 -1.73 -0.35
C THR A 82 -4.78 -2.28 -1.40
N THR A 83 -4.20 -1.41 -2.24
CA THR A 83 -3.28 -1.83 -3.30
C THR A 83 -2.02 -2.48 -2.73
N ALA A 84 -1.47 -1.94 -1.64
CA ALA A 84 -0.33 -2.53 -0.95
C ALA A 84 -0.64 -3.93 -0.39
N PHE A 85 -1.85 -4.14 0.15
CA PHE A 85 -2.29 -5.46 0.61
C PHE A 85 -2.54 -6.44 -0.54
N VAL A 86 -3.05 -5.99 -1.69
CA VAL A 86 -3.16 -6.82 -2.91
C VAL A 86 -1.78 -7.37 -3.28
N LEU A 87 -0.78 -6.49 -3.37
CA LEU A 87 0.59 -6.88 -3.72
C LEU A 87 1.20 -7.83 -2.67
N ALA A 88 1.04 -7.52 -1.38
CA ALA A 88 1.56 -8.36 -0.31
C ALA A 88 0.94 -9.76 -0.30
N ASN A 89 -0.38 -9.85 -0.52
CA ASN A 89 -1.09 -11.12 -0.61
C ASN A 89 -0.62 -11.95 -1.81
N LYS A 90 -0.38 -11.31 -2.96
CA LYS A 90 0.17 -11.97 -4.16
C LYS A 90 1.63 -12.40 -3.99
N TYR A 91 2.38 -11.74 -3.11
CA TYR A 91 3.78 -12.06 -2.85
C TYR A 91 3.95 -13.24 -1.88
N LEU A 92 3.07 -13.37 -0.88
CA LEU A 92 3.23 -14.35 0.20
C LEU A 92 2.38 -15.62 0.08
N GLU A 93 1.20 -15.52 -0.54
CA GLU A 93 0.22 -16.61 -0.54
C GLU A 93 0.31 -17.41 -1.85
N ASP A 94 0.31 -18.74 -1.76
CA ASP A 94 0.34 -19.63 -2.93
C ASP A 94 -0.93 -19.50 -3.80
N SER A 95 -2.05 -19.11 -3.19
CA SER A 95 -3.34 -18.91 -3.85
C SER A 95 -3.92 -17.54 -3.52
N PRO A 96 -3.44 -16.47 -4.17
CA PRO A 96 -3.81 -15.13 -3.80
C PRO A 96 -5.23 -14.76 -4.25
N PHE A 97 -5.87 -13.86 -3.50
CA PHE A 97 -7.17 -13.31 -3.87
C PHE A 97 -7.07 -12.53 -5.18
N THR A 98 -8.04 -12.74 -6.07
CA THR A 98 -8.15 -11.98 -7.32
C THR A 98 -8.53 -10.52 -7.06
N ASN A 99 -8.23 -9.63 -8.02
CA ASN A 99 -8.65 -8.22 -7.93
C ASN A 99 -10.18 -8.08 -7.91
N LYS A 100 -10.93 -9.07 -8.41
CA LYS A 100 -12.40 -9.13 -8.28
C LYS A 100 -12.83 -9.29 -6.82
N THR A 101 -12.17 -10.18 -6.07
CA THR A 101 -12.42 -10.36 -4.63
C THR A 101 -12.09 -9.08 -3.86
N TRP A 102 -10.91 -8.48 -4.14
CA TRP A 102 -10.50 -7.23 -3.52
C TRP A 102 -11.45 -6.06 -3.83
N SER A 103 -12.00 -6.01 -5.03
CA SER A 103 -13.01 -5.02 -5.42
C SER A 103 -14.28 -5.13 -4.57
N ASN A 104 -14.79 -6.35 -4.39
CA ASN A 104 -15.99 -6.60 -3.58
C ASN A 104 -15.79 -6.23 -2.11
N VAL A 105 -14.61 -6.51 -1.55
CA VAL A 105 -14.31 -6.24 -0.13
C VAL A 105 -14.09 -4.74 0.12
N SER A 106 -13.28 -4.09 -0.72
CA SER A 106 -12.87 -2.68 -0.55
C SER A 106 -13.91 -1.68 -1.05
N GLY A 107 -14.77 -2.07 -2.00
CA GLY A 107 -15.67 -1.17 -2.71
C GLY A 107 -14.99 -0.35 -3.82
N ILE A 108 -13.72 -0.61 -4.11
CA ILE A 108 -12.98 0.01 -5.21
C ILE A 108 -13.28 -0.77 -6.49
N SER A 109 -13.46 -0.11 -7.63
CA SER A 109 -13.76 -0.80 -8.88
C SER A 109 -12.61 -1.71 -9.33
N ILE A 110 -12.92 -2.84 -9.97
CA ILE A 110 -11.91 -3.78 -10.50
C ILE A 110 -10.95 -3.07 -11.46
N LYS A 111 -11.49 -2.21 -12.33
CA LYS A 111 -10.68 -1.44 -13.29
C LYS A 111 -9.67 -0.55 -12.59
N GLU A 112 -10.10 0.15 -11.55
CA GLU A 112 -9.23 1.01 -10.74
C GLU A 112 -8.19 0.19 -9.98
N LEU A 113 -8.55 -0.95 -9.38
CA LEU A 113 -7.59 -1.84 -8.72
C LEU A 113 -6.52 -2.36 -9.67
N ASN A 114 -6.89 -2.77 -10.88
CA ASN A 114 -5.93 -3.23 -11.89
C ASN A 114 -4.92 -2.13 -12.25
N ILE A 115 -5.40 -0.89 -12.46
CA ILE A 115 -4.54 0.26 -12.79
C ILE A 115 -3.61 0.56 -11.61
N MET A 116 -4.17 0.71 -10.40
CA MET A 116 -3.39 1.01 -9.21
C MET A 116 -2.33 -0.05 -8.94
N GLU A 117 -2.63 -1.34 -9.13
CA GLU A 117 -1.67 -2.42 -8.96
C GLU A 117 -0.46 -2.27 -9.91
N ILE A 118 -0.73 -2.07 -11.19
CA ILE A 118 0.32 -1.89 -12.21
C ILE A 118 1.17 -0.67 -11.89
N GLU A 119 0.53 0.45 -11.53
CA GLU A 119 1.22 1.70 -11.17
C GLU A 119 2.06 1.55 -9.89
N PHE A 120 1.53 0.91 -8.85
CA PHE A 120 2.24 0.70 -7.60
C PHE A 120 3.48 -0.19 -7.84
N LEU A 121 3.33 -1.28 -8.59
CA LEU A 121 4.45 -2.16 -8.91
C LEU A 121 5.52 -1.45 -9.76
N SER A 122 5.09 -0.65 -10.74
CA SER A 122 5.98 0.18 -11.58
C SER A 122 6.73 1.20 -10.74
N ALA A 123 6.06 1.83 -9.78
CA ALA A 123 6.64 2.79 -8.84
C ALA A 123 7.67 2.16 -7.90
N LEU A 124 7.53 0.87 -7.58
CA LEU A 124 8.54 0.07 -6.88
C LEU A 124 9.62 -0.50 -7.82
N SER A 125 9.59 -0.17 -9.11
CA SER A 125 10.48 -0.78 -10.13
C SER A 125 10.43 -2.32 -10.13
N HIS A 126 9.27 -2.90 -9.82
CA HIS A 126 9.04 -4.34 -9.65
C HIS A 126 9.93 -5.00 -8.56
N ASN A 127 10.58 -4.21 -7.71
CA ASN A 127 11.39 -4.71 -6.59
C ASN A 127 10.51 -4.89 -5.34
N ILE A 128 9.83 -6.03 -5.28
CA ILE A 128 8.93 -6.41 -4.18
C ILE A 128 9.50 -7.49 -3.27
N SER A 129 10.68 -8.03 -3.60
CA SER A 129 11.38 -9.02 -2.78
C SER A 129 11.93 -8.39 -1.51
N ILE A 130 11.72 -9.05 -0.38
CA ILE A 130 12.18 -8.56 0.93
C ILE A 130 13.12 -9.60 1.54
N SER A 131 14.35 -9.21 1.85
CA SER A 131 15.27 -10.09 2.58
C SER A 131 14.83 -10.27 4.04
N GLN A 132 15.19 -11.41 4.64
CA GLN A 132 14.88 -11.66 6.06
C GLN A 132 15.42 -10.55 6.98
N LYS A 133 16.60 -9.98 6.66
CA LYS A 133 17.19 -8.88 7.43
C LYS A 133 16.31 -7.62 7.37
N GLN A 134 15.87 -7.23 6.17
CA GLN A 134 14.98 -6.09 5.97
C GLN A 134 13.64 -6.31 6.68
N PHE A 135 13.04 -7.50 6.51
CA PHE A 135 11.77 -7.83 7.16
C PHE A 135 11.87 -7.79 8.69
N ASN A 136 12.94 -8.34 9.27
CA ASN A 136 13.17 -8.31 10.71
C ASN A 136 13.36 -6.87 11.23
N GLN A 137 14.12 -6.05 10.51
CA GLN A 137 14.32 -4.64 10.87
C GLN A 137 13.01 -3.85 10.81
N TRP A 138 12.23 -4.05 9.76
CA TRP A 138 10.91 -3.44 9.60
C TRP A 138 9.94 -3.87 10.70
N THR A 139 9.90 -5.16 11.01
CA THR A 139 9.05 -5.71 12.08
C THR A 139 9.36 -5.08 13.44
N LYS A 140 10.65 -4.88 13.76
CA LYS A 140 11.06 -4.15 14.97
C LYS A 140 10.54 -2.72 14.98
N GLN A 141 10.68 -2.00 13.87
CA GLN A 141 10.19 -0.62 13.75
C GLN A 141 8.67 -0.55 13.97
N CYS A 142 7.90 -1.41 13.33
CA CYS A 142 6.44 -1.50 13.53
C CYS A 142 6.06 -1.82 14.98
N GLN A 143 6.76 -2.76 15.62
CA GLN A 143 6.54 -3.10 17.02
C GLN A 143 6.75 -1.88 17.94
N HIS A 144 7.80 -1.09 17.71
CA HIS A 144 8.08 0.12 18.50
C HIS A 144 7.04 1.21 18.28
N LEU A 145 6.58 1.41 17.04
CA LEU A 145 5.53 2.39 16.72
C LEU A 145 4.19 2.01 17.36
N TRP A 146 3.88 0.72 17.37
CA TRP A 146 2.64 0.16 17.90
C TRP A 146 2.57 0.12 19.43
N SER A 147 3.70 -0.19 20.07
CA SER A 147 3.81 -0.31 21.53
C SER A 147 4.94 0.60 22.03
N PRO A 148 4.66 1.88 22.34
CA PRO A 148 5.68 2.85 22.74
C PRO A 148 6.31 2.59 24.13
N SER A 149 6.12 1.42 24.74
CA SER A 149 6.65 1.08 26.07
C SER A 149 8.16 0.76 26.11
N LEU A 150 8.90 0.98 25.03
CA LEU A 150 10.36 0.89 25.00
C LEU A 150 10.95 2.14 24.32
N PRO A 151 11.74 2.97 25.03
CA PRO A 151 12.42 4.09 24.41
C PRO A 151 13.51 3.57 23.48
N CYS A 152 13.28 3.65 22.17
CA CYS A 152 14.35 3.60 21.18
C CYS A 152 14.51 5.00 20.59
N THR A 153 15.64 5.62 20.88
CA THR A 153 16.09 6.88 20.32
C THR A 153 16.17 6.75 18.79
N MET A 154 15.11 7.20 18.10
CA MET A 154 15.16 7.49 16.68
C MET A 154 16.08 8.69 16.49
N LYS A 155 17.40 8.44 16.48
CA LYS A 155 18.29 9.28 15.68
C LYS A 155 17.85 9.05 14.24
N ARG A 156 17.38 10.12 13.61
CA ARG A 156 17.40 10.26 12.16
C ARG A 156 18.89 10.23 11.76
N SER A 157 19.47 9.05 11.70
CA SER A 157 20.83 8.85 11.21
C SER A 157 20.78 8.91 9.70
N ASN A 158 21.44 9.95 9.19
CA ASN A 158 21.80 10.09 7.79
C ASN A 158 22.47 8.81 7.29
N GLU A 159 22.15 8.45 6.05
CA GLU A 159 22.84 7.55 5.12
C GLU A 159 23.89 6.59 5.72
N GLU A 160 23.55 5.30 5.86
CA GLU A 160 24.54 4.21 5.81
C GLU A 160 23.87 2.88 5.38
N GLU A 161 24.24 2.44 4.17
CA GLU A 161 24.12 1.10 3.56
C GLU A 161 22.79 0.32 3.68
N TYR A 162 21.78 0.78 2.92
CA TYR A 162 20.75 -0.10 2.38
C TYR A 162 21.31 -0.87 1.18
N GLY A 163 21.38 -2.20 1.31
CA GLY A 163 21.80 -3.11 0.24
C GLY A 163 20.97 -2.92 -1.04
N SER A 164 21.72 -2.75 -2.14
CA SER A 164 21.33 -2.69 -3.56
C SER A 164 20.38 -1.55 -3.96
N PRO A 165 20.92 -0.47 -4.56
CA PRO A 165 20.13 0.60 -5.17
C PRO A 165 19.32 0.08 -6.35
N CYS A 166 17.99 0.25 -6.33
CA CYS A 166 17.28 0.48 -7.58
C CYS A 166 17.84 1.81 -8.13
N LYS A 167 18.55 1.74 -9.25
CA LYS A 167 19.26 2.87 -9.88
C LYS A 167 18.40 4.12 -9.84
N LYS A 168 18.89 5.17 -9.15
CA LYS A 168 18.32 6.53 -9.24
C LYS A 168 18.32 6.90 -10.72
N ARG A 169 17.14 6.95 -11.34
CA ARG A 169 17.02 7.45 -12.70
C ARG A 169 16.54 8.88 -12.63
N SER A 170 17.31 9.77 -13.26
CA SER A 170 16.85 11.08 -13.71
C SER A 170 15.62 10.86 -14.59
N ILE A 171 14.43 11.14 -14.08
CA ILE A 171 13.21 11.20 -14.90
C ILE A 171 12.95 12.68 -15.16
N GLU A 172 13.66 13.22 -16.16
CA GLU A 172 13.41 14.57 -16.69
C GLU A 172 12.49 14.54 -17.92
N THR A 173 11.78 13.43 -18.21
CA THR A 173 10.93 13.36 -19.42
C THR A 173 9.64 12.55 -19.29
N ILE A 174 9.04 12.43 -18.10
CA ILE A 174 7.68 11.87 -18.00
C ILE A 174 6.81 12.78 -17.14
N CYS A 175 6.37 13.90 -17.73
CA CYS A 175 5.23 14.66 -17.22
C CYS A 175 3.92 13.89 -17.51
N LYS A 176 3.67 12.84 -16.75
CA LYS A 176 2.33 12.29 -16.46
C LYS A 176 2.31 11.90 -14.98
N PRO A 177 1.22 12.14 -14.24
CA PRO A 177 1.15 11.76 -12.83
C PRO A 177 1.19 10.24 -12.76
N ILE A 178 2.30 9.70 -12.25
CA ILE A 178 2.67 8.27 -12.27
C ILE A 178 1.71 7.42 -11.44
N LEU A 179 0.90 8.04 -10.59
CA LEU A 179 0.10 7.37 -9.58
C LEU A 179 -1.31 7.94 -9.62
N SER A 180 -2.29 7.15 -10.02
CA SER A 180 -3.72 7.50 -10.13
C SER A 180 -4.33 7.96 -8.79
N TRP A 181 -3.68 7.66 -7.67
CA TRP A 181 -4.02 8.19 -6.35
C TRP A 181 -3.43 9.58 -6.05
N SER A 182 -2.47 10.07 -6.84
CA SER A 182 -1.88 11.42 -6.73
C SER A 182 -2.65 12.39 -7.63
N SER A 183 -3.51 13.22 -7.05
CA SER A 183 -4.35 14.17 -7.79
C SER A 183 -3.54 15.29 -8.44
N SER A 184 -3.00 15.04 -9.63
CA SER A 184 -2.86 16.06 -10.69
C SER A 184 -3.83 15.81 -11.86
N VAL A 185 -4.78 14.88 -11.74
CA VAL A 185 -5.86 14.64 -12.74
C VAL A 185 -7.24 14.55 -12.08
N SER A 186 -7.60 15.51 -11.23
CA SER A 186 -8.99 15.66 -10.77
C SER A 186 -9.50 17.10 -10.86
N ALA A 187 -8.96 17.88 -11.80
CA ALA A 187 -9.47 19.23 -12.08
C ALA A 187 -10.46 19.31 -13.26
N LEU A 188 -10.74 18.25 -14.04
CA LEU A 188 -11.51 18.40 -15.29
C LEU A 188 -12.48 17.26 -15.70
N THR A 189 -13.17 16.58 -14.78
CA THR A 189 -14.35 15.77 -15.19
C THR A 189 -15.57 15.89 -14.27
N SER A 190 -15.74 17.04 -13.61
CA SER A 190 -17.10 17.55 -13.36
C SER A 190 -17.39 18.56 -14.45
N SER A 191 -18.39 18.26 -15.29
CA SER A 191 -18.89 19.07 -16.43
C SER A 191 -18.39 18.66 -17.82
N ARG A 192 -18.70 17.45 -18.30
CA ARG A 192 -19.31 17.25 -19.63
C ARG A 192 -19.63 15.79 -19.91
N ILE A 193 -20.85 15.60 -20.37
CA ILE A 193 -21.36 14.44 -21.11
C ILE A 193 -20.34 14.04 -22.19
N MET A 194 -19.93 12.78 -22.20
CA MET A 194 -19.53 12.08 -23.42
C MET A 194 -19.94 10.62 -23.29
N ASN A 195 -21.07 10.34 -23.93
CA ASN A 195 -21.49 9.03 -24.35
C ASN A 195 -20.31 8.31 -25.04
N TYR A 196 -20.00 7.09 -24.63
CA TYR A 196 -19.49 6.11 -25.56
C TYR A 196 -20.34 4.85 -25.47
N THR A 197 -21.00 4.67 -26.60
CA THR A 197 -21.89 3.62 -27.03
C THR A 197 -21.33 2.23 -26.79
N THR A 198 -22.24 1.33 -26.42
CA THR A 198 -22.20 -0.10 -26.68
C THR A 198 -21.55 -0.43 -28.02
N THR A 199 -20.40 -1.10 -27.99
CA THR A 199 -20.04 -2.10 -28.99
C THR A 199 -19.21 -3.18 -28.32
N ASN A 200 -19.87 -4.31 -28.10
CA ASN A 200 -19.39 -5.66 -28.34
C ASN A 200 -17.99 -5.72 -29.01
N ASN A 201 -17.02 -6.38 -28.39
CA ASN A 201 -16.24 -7.42 -29.06
C ASN A 201 -15.26 -8.14 -28.12
N ASN A 202 -15.46 -9.45 -28.12
CA ASN A 202 -14.54 -10.52 -27.73
C ASN A 202 -13.06 -10.17 -27.95
N TYR A 203 -12.24 -10.32 -26.92
CA TYR A 203 -10.85 -10.74 -27.09
C TYR A 203 -10.48 -11.80 -26.05
N TYR A 204 -10.39 -13.02 -26.57
CA TYR A 204 -9.66 -14.18 -26.06
C TYR A 204 -8.24 -13.79 -25.60
N TYR A 205 -7.78 -14.39 -24.50
CA TYR A 205 -6.36 -14.58 -24.24
C TYR A 205 -6.09 -16.10 -24.23
N PRO A 206 -5.19 -16.62 -25.08
CA PRO A 206 -4.71 -17.99 -24.97
C PRO A 206 -3.58 -18.09 -23.94
N PHE A 207 -3.43 -19.32 -23.45
CA PHE A 207 -2.55 -19.87 -22.41
C PHE A 207 -1.18 -19.24 -22.21
#